data_AF-A0A6N1YGN6-F1
#
_entry.id   AF-A0A6N1YGN6-F1
#
_cell.length_a   1.000
_cell.length_b   1.000
_cell.length_c   1.000
_cell.angle_alpha   90.00
_cell.angle_beta   90.00
_cell.angle_gamma   90.00
#
_symmetry.space_group_name_H-M   'P 1'
#
loop_
_entity.id
_entity.type
_entity.pdbx_description
1 polymer ?
#
loop_
_entity_poly.entity_id
_entity_poly.type
_entity_poly.pdbx_seq_one_letter_code
_entity_poly.pdbx_strand_id
1 'polypeptide(L)'
;MKMTKLYDGSYQWIMYGRDKNKPSNIIDTNQYIIRTAKRCLVLDPGGIELFAPMLAAVLHHAPVEEITDLFASHQDPDIISSLGLWDQALPHAKLHAPALWEGFLRHFGCETIEYVGIPDNGGVIQLDGADLKIIPAHYLHSSANFHIYDPKAKILMSGDVGAALEEDGAPIFVDDFNAHVEKMRFFHQRWMPSNQAKRDWIDRVRKLDIDIMAPQHGRIFRGDDVNRFLDWFESLQVGIAV
;
A
#
# COMPACT_ATOMS: atom_id res chain seq x y z
N MET A 1 -12.31 11.76 -2.64
CA MET A 1 -12.01 10.46 -1.98
C MET A 1 -12.76 10.31 -0.66
N LYS A 2 -13.21 9.09 -0.35
CA LYS A 2 -13.79 8.70 0.94
C LYS A 2 -12.67 8.46 1.95
N MET A 3 -12.80 9.01 3.15
CA MET A 3 -11.88 8.84 4.27
C MET A 3 -12.38 7.75 5.21
N THR A 4 -11.50 6.85 5.65
CA THR A 4 -11.77 5.82 6.65
C THR A 4 -10.62 5.77 7.65
N LYS A 5 -10.88 6.06 8.93
CA LYS A 5 -9.88 5.90 9.99
C LYS A 5 -9.77 4.43 10.39
N LEU A 6 -8.58 3.85 10.28
CA LEU A 6 -8.31 2.44 10.61
C LEU A 6 -7.77 2.28 12.04
N TYR A 7 -7.04 3.27 12.54
CA TYR A 7 -6.51 3.30 13.90
C TYR A 7 -6.42 4.75 14.41
N ASP A 8 -6.72 4.94 15.69
CA ASP A 8 -6.69 6.23 16.38
C ASP A 8 -6.08 6.06 17.77
N GLY A 9 -4.77 6.30 17.88
CA GLY A 9 -4.03 6.17 19.13
C GLY A 9 -3.04 7.33 19.31
N SER A 10 -1.79 7.01 19.62
CA SER A 10 -0.70 8.01 19.66
C SER A 10 -0.37 8.63 18.29
N TYR A 11 -0.85 8.00 17.23
CA TYR A 11 -0.82 8.42 15.84
C TYR A 11 -2.04 7.79 15.16
N GLN A 12 -2.32 8.18 13.91
CA GLN A 12 -3.51 7.74 13.18
C GLN A 12 -3.12 6.98 11.92
N TRP A 13 -3.86 5.91 11.61
CA TRP A 13 -3.88 5.30 10.28
C TRP A 13 -5.17 5.67 9.59
N ILE A 14 -5.06 6.23 8.39
CA ILE A 14 -6.20 6.74 7.63
C ILE A 14 -6.10 6.21 6.21
N MET A 15 -7.18 5.62 5.73
CA MET A 15 -7.31 5.19 4.34
C MET A 15 -8.14 6.21 3.56
N TYR A 16 -7.71 6.48 2.34
CA TYR A 16 -8.41 7.23 1.31
C TYR A 16 -8.63 6.33 0.10
N GLY A 17 -9.82 6.38 -0.49
CA GLY A 17 -10.13 5.65 -1.72
C GLY A 17 -11.55 5.90 -2.17
N ARG A 18 -12.07 5.11 -3.12
CA ARG A 18 -13.44 5.24 -3.65
C ARG A 18 -13.73 6.67 -4.11
N ASP A 19 -12.86 7.22 -4.96
CA ASP A 19 -13.06 8.58 -5.43
C ASP A 19 -14.22 8.66 -6.42
N LYS A 20 -15.23 9.47 -6.13
CA LYS A 20 -16.40 9.64 -7.00
C LYS A 20 -16.07 10.30 -8.33
N ASN A 21 -14.92 10.99 -8.39
CA ASN A 21 -14.44 11.69 -9.57
C ASN A 21 -13.38 10.90 -10.35
N LYS A 22 -13.07 9.66 -9.93
CA LYS A 22 -12.11 8.79 -10.63
C LYS A 22 -12.58 8.55 -12.07
N PRO A 23 -11.71 8.68 -13.09
CA PRO A 23 -12.06 8.29 -14.45
C PRO A 23 -12.44 6.80 -14.52
N SER A 24 -13.44 6.46 -15.34
CA SER A 24 -13.98 5.08 -15.41
C SER A 24 -12.99 4.04 -15.94
N ASN A 25 -11.97 4.48 -16.68
CA ASN A 25 -10.90 3.64 -17.24
C ASN A 25 -9.68 3.51 -16.31
N ILE A 26 -9.72 4.10 -15.12
CA ILE A 26 -8.67 4.01 -14.10
C ILE A 26 -9.12 3.03 -13.02
N ILE A 27 -8.23 2.11 -12.66
CA ILE A 27 -8.45 1.15 -11.56
C ILE A 27 -8.57 1.90 -10.23
N ASP A 28 -9.47 1.46 -9.35
CA ASP A 28 -9.61 2.07 -8.03
C ASP A 28 -8.43 1.68 -7.13
N THR A 29 -7.91 2.65 -6.38
CA THR A 29 -6.77 2.48 -5.49
C THR A 29 -7.11 3.00 -4.08
N ASN A 30 -6.42 2.43 -3.09
CA ASN A 30 -6.49 2.76 -1.69
C ASN A 30 -5.15 3.36 -1.28
N GLN A 31 -5.17 4.61 -0.85
CA GLN A 31 -4.01 5.32 -0.31
C GLN A 31 -4.09 5.30 1.20
N TYR A 32 -2.94 5.17 1.85
CA TYR A 32 -2.87 5.15 3.30
C TYR A 32 -1.99 6.28 3.79
N ILE A 33 -2.41 6.87 4.91
CA ILE A 33 -1.65 7.91 5.60
C ILE A 33 -1.42 7.44 7.03
N ILE A 34 -0.19 7.62 7.50
CA ILE A 34 0.15 7.49 8.91
C ILE A 34 0.51 8.88 9.43
N ARG A 35 -0.32 9.40 10.32
CA ARG A 35 -0.21 10.77 10.85
C ARG A 35 0.20 10.74 12.32
N THR A 36 1.38 11.24 12.62
CA THR A 36 1.86 11.49 13.98
C THR A 36 1.59 12.94 14.37
N ALA A 37 2.08 13.36 15.54
CA ALA A 37 1.95 14.75 15.97
C ALA A 37 2.73 15.75 15.10
N LYS A 38 3.79 15.32 14.38
CA LYS A 38 4.72 16.21 13.66
C LYS A 38 5.10 15.75 12.26
N ARG A 39 4.83 14.49 11.92
CA ARG A 39 5.18 13.88 10.65
C ARG A 39 4.00 13.14 10.06
N CYS A 40 4.03 13.00 8.76
CA CYS A 40 2.99 12.38 7.97
C CYS A 40 3.67 11.56 6.88
N LEU A 41 3.35 10.26 6.87
CA LEU A 41 3.81 9.31 5.87
C LEU A 41 2.64 8.97 4.94
N VAL A 42 2.82 9.15 3.64
CA VAL A 42 1.87 8.72 2.61
C VAL A 42 2.37 7.42 1.98
N LEU A 43 1.57 6.36 2.04
CA LEU A 43 1.87 5.06 1.43
C LEU A 43 1.17 4.96 0.07
N ASP A 44 1.93 4.57 -0.94
CA ASP A 44 1.52 4.38 -2.34
C ASP A 44 0.74 5.60 -2.87
N PRO A 45 1.39 6.77 -2.97
CA PRO A 45 0.74 8.08 -3.13
C PRO A 45 -0.04 8.29 -4.43
N GLY A 46 0.05 7.35 -5.36
CA GLY A 46 -0.87 7.22 -6.48
C GLY A 46 -0.29 7.63 -7.84
N GLY A 47 -1.13 7.46 -8.86
CA GLY A 47 -0.88 7.99 -10.19
C GLY A 47 -1.07 9.50 -10.30
N ILE A 48 -0.69 10.07 -11.45
CA ILE A 48 -0.80 11.52 -11.75
C ILE A 48 -2.24 12.03 -11.55
N GLU A 49 -3.23 11.24 -11.95
CA GLU A 49 -4.65 11.56 -11.81
C GLU A 49 -5.09 11.72 -10.35
N LEU A 50 -4.38 11.08 -9.43
CA LEU A 50 -4.69 11.09 -8.00
C LEU A 50 -3.91 12.16 -7.22
N PHE A 51 -2.88 12.77 -7.81
CA PHE A 51 -2.04 13.74 -7.10
C PHE A 51 -2.83 14.85 -6.40
N ALA A 52 -3.67 15.57 -7.15
CA ALA A 52 -4.42 16.71 -6.60
C ALA A 52 -5.41 16.30 -5.48
N PRO A 53 -6.28 15.28 -5.66
CA PRO A 53 -7.16 14.86 -4.58
C PRO A 53 -6.38 14.30 -3.39
N MET A 54 -5.25 13.60 -3.61
CA MET A 54 -4.45 13.04 -2.52
C MET A 54 -3.75 14.12 -1.72
N LEU A 55 -3.10 15.09 -2.37
CA LEU A 55 -2.50 16.24 -1.70
C LEU A 55 -3.54 17.00 -0.86
N ALA A 56 -4.72 17.28 -1.43
CA ALA A 56 -5.81 17.91 -0.68
C ALA A 56 -6.27 17.08 0.52
N ALA A 57 -6.31 15.75 0.39
CA ALA A 57 -6.66 14.84 1.48
C ALA A 57 -5.63 14.85 2.62
N VAL A 58 -4.32 14.81 2.31
CA VAL A 58 -3.26 14.86 3.33
C VAL A 58 -3.23 16.23 4.03
N LEU A 59 -3.45 17.32 3.30
CA LEU A 59 -3.46 18.68 3.84
C LEU A 59 -4.56 18.95 4.88
N HIS A 60 -5.61 18.11 4.93
CA HIS A 60 -6.59 18.16 6.01
C HIS A 60 -6.05 17.67 7.36
N HIS A 61 -4.94 16.92 7.36
CA HIS A 61 -4.37 16.29 8.57
C HIS A 61 -3.01 16.86 8.96
N ALA A 62 -2.22 17.30 7.99
CA ALA A 62 -0.88 17.81 8.20
C ALA A 62 -0.61 19.00 7.27
N PRO A 63 0.05 20.07 7.75
CA PRO A 63 0.59 21.08 6.85
C PRO A 63 1.65 20.44 5.95
N VAL A 64 1.95 21.05 4.80
CA VAL A 64 2.82 20.47 3.77
C VAL A 64 4.23 20.17 4.30
N GLU A 65 4.73 20.98 5.23
CA GLU A 65 6.03 20.84 5.88
C GLU A 65 6.13 19.59 6.76
N GLU A 66 5.00 19.03 7.18
CA GLU A 66 4.92 17.82 7.99
C GLU A 66 4.64 16.57 7.15
N ILE A 67 4.47 16.70 5.83
CA ILE A 67 4.44 15.56 4.89
C ILE A 67 5.89 15.20 4.54
N THR A 68 6.53 14.49 5.47
CA THR A 68 7.98 14.25 5.45
C THR A 68 8.38 12.95 4.79
N ASP A 69 7.44 12.02 4.59
CA ASP A 69 7.75 10.69 4.08
C ASP A 69 6.71 10.25 3.04
N LEU A 70 7.21 9.69 1.95
CA LEU A 70 6.48 8.93 0.97
C LEU A 70 7.01 7.50 1.01
N PHE A 71 6.14 6.53 0.80
CA PHE A 71 6.53 5.14 0.58
C PHE A 71 5.92 4.64 -0.71
N ALA A 72 6.72 3.98 -1.55
CA ALA A 72 6.23 3.27 -2.71
C ALA A 72 6.55 1.77 -2.54
N SER A 73 5.52 0.95 -2.46
CA SER A 73 5.64 -0.51 -2.33
C SER A 73 6.47 -1.10 -3.46
N HIS A 74 6.21 -0.64 -4.69
CA HIS A 74 6.92 -1.00 -5.90
C HIS A 74 6.78 0.08 -6.99
N GLN A 75 7.22 -0.22 -8.21
CA GLN A 75 7.42 0.76 -9.29
C GLN A 75 6.21 1.07 -10.17
N ASP A 76 5.06 0.43 -9.95
CA ASP A 76 3.97 0.51 -10.92
C ASP A 76 3.34 1.93 -10.99
N PRO A 77 2.77 2.30 -12.14
CA PRO A 77 2.34 3.69 -12.37
C PRO A 77 1.27 4.18 -11.41
N ASP A 78 0.36 3.31 -10.99
CA ASP A 78 -0.71 3.62 -10.04
C ASP A 78 -0.21 3.76 -8.60
N ILE A 79 1.03 3.35 -8.32
CA ILE A 79 1.69 3.54 -7.02
C ILE A 79 2.37 4.90 -6.94
N ILE A 80 3.11 5.30 -7.99
CA ILE A 80 4.11 6.35 -7.86
C ILE A 80 4.36 7.19 -9.13
N SER A 81 3.56 7.08 -10.19
CA SER A 81 3.77 7.94 -11.38
C SER A 81 3.57 9.43 -11.11
N SER A 82 2.93 9.80 -9.99
CA SER A 82 2.82 11.19 -9.52
C SER A 82 4.09 11.74 -8.85
N LEU A 83 5.19 10.97 -8.77
CA LEU A 83 6.40 11.34 -8.03
C LEU A 83 6.92 12.74 -8.34
N GLY A 84 7.01 13.13 -9.61
CA GLY A 84 7.49 14.46 -9.99
C GLY A 84 6.63 15.62 -9.47
N LEU A 85 5.32 15.39 -9.25
CA LEU A 85 4.42 16.40 -8.67
C LEU A 85 4.61 16.48 -7.15
N TRP A 86 4.80 15.34 -6.49
CA TRP A 86 5.15 15.31 -5.06
C TRP A 86 6.52 15.95 -4.79
N ASP A 87 7.50 15.71 -5.65
CA ASP A 87 8.85 16.30 -5.58
C ASP A 87 8.82 17.83 -5.63
N GLN A 88 7.89 18.41 -6.41
CA GLN A 88 7.68 19.85 -6.46
C GLN A 88 6.90 20.40 -5.27
N ALA A 89 5.97 19.61 -4.72
CA ALA A 89 5.05 20.05 -3.67
C ALA A 89 5.66 19.96 -2.28
N LEU A 90 6.52 18.97 -2.02
CA LEU A 90 7.04 18.68 -0.69
C LEU A 90 8.43 19.30 -0.49
N PRO A 91 8.63 20.15 0.53
CA PRO A 91 9.89 20.89 0.67
C PRO A 91 11.07 20.00 1.09
N HIS A 92 10.83 19.02 1.97
CA HIS A 92 11.86 18.21 2.63
C HIS A 92 11.39 16.77 2.89
N ALA A 93 10.91 16.08 1.85
CA ALA A 93 10.42 14.72 1.99
C ALA A 93 11.48 13.65 1.64
N LYS A 94 11.24 12.45 2.17
CA LYS A 94 11.98 11.22 1.84
C LYS A 94 11.07 10.28 1.06
N LEU A 95 11.58 9.63 0.01
CA LEU A 95 10.91 8.52 -0.66
C LEU A 95 11.55 7.21 -0.22
N HIS A 96 10.82 6.41 0.55
CA HIS A 96 11.18 5.04 0.90
C HIS A 96 10.66 4.11 -0.21
N ALA A 97 11.55 3.57 -1.02
CA ALA A 97 11.18 2.71 -2.14
C ALA A 97 12.28 1.65 -2.38
N PRO A 98 11.98 0.52 -3.06
CA PRO A 98 12.99 -0.51 -3.29
C PRO A 98 14.25 0.03 -3.95
N ALA A 99 15.42 -0.25 -3.38
CA ALA A 99 16.71 0.19 -3.93
C ALA A 99 16.90 -0.26 -5.39
N LEU A 100 16.30 -1.40 -5.77
CA LEU A 100 16.29 -1.91 -7.14
C LEU A 100 15.70 -0.91 -8.15
N TRP A 101 14.71 -0.10 -7.74
CA TRP A 101 13.94 0.76 -8.63
C TRP A 101 14.42 2.21 -8.68
N GLU A 102 15.44 2.60 -7.92
CA GLU A 102 15.85 4.02 -7.83
C GLU A 102 16.09 4.65 -9.20
N GLY A 103 16.93 4.03 -10.03
CA GLY A 103 17.21 4.54 -11.38
C GLY A 103 15.97 4.59 -12.29
N PHE A 104 14.99 3.72 -12.07
CA PHE A 104 13.76 3.67 -12.86
C PHE A 104 12.76 4.75 -12.40
N LEU A 105 12.57 4.91 -11.08
CA LEU A 105 11.65 5.89 -10.52
C LEU A 105 12.12 7.32 -10.76
N ARG A 106 13.43 7.54 -10.89
CA ARG A 106 13.99 8.85 -11.28
C ARG A 106 13.54 9.32 -12.68
N HIS A 107 12.98 8.45 -13.53
CA HIS A 107 12.33 8.88 -14.76
C HIS A 107 11.02 9.65 -14.54
N PHE A 108 10.37 9.52 -13.38
CA PHE A 108 9.18 10.28 -13.02
C PHE A 108 9.48 11.62 -12.31
N GLY A 109 10.68 11.78 -11.73
CA GLY A 109 11.06 12.94 -10.90
C GLY A 109 12.03 12.53 -9.78
N CYS A 110 11.92 13.15 -8.59
CA CYS A 110 12.78 12.89 -7.41
C CYS A 110 14.14 13.61 -7.46
N GLU A 111 14.12 14.91 -7.76
CA GLU A 111 15.30 15.77 -7.74
C GLU A 111 15.57 16.35 -6.34
N THR A 112 14.52 16.67 -5.58
CA THR A 112 14.62 17.31 -4.26
C THR A 112 14.31 16.34 -3.12
N ILE A 113 13.41 15.39 -3.35
CA ILE A 113 13.09 14.32 -2.40
C ILE A 113 14.31 13.41 -2.23
N GLU A 114 14.66 13.13 -0.97
CA GLU A 114 15.72 12.17 -0.64
C GLU A 114 15.23 10.75 -0.92
N TYR A 115 15.86 10.07 -1.89
CA TYR A 115 15.57 8.66 -2.14
C TYR A 115 16.23 7.78 -1.07
N VAL A 116 15.42 7.09 -0.28
CA VAL A 116 15.86 6.14 0.74
C VAL A 116 15.64 4.73 0.20
N GLY A 117 16.68 4.19 -0.45
CA GLY A 117 16.65 2.86 -1.05
C GLY A 117 16.50 1.76 0.01
N ILE A 118 15.38 1.03 -0.05
CA ILE A 118 15.08 -0.10 0.84
C ILE A 118 15.87 -1.32 0.34
N PRO A 119 16.72 -1.95 1.18
CA PRO A 119 17.40 -3.18 0.82
C PRO A 119 16.42 -4.36 0.80
N ASP A 120 16.74 -5.43 0.06
CA ASP A 120 15.85 -6.60 -0.12
C ASP A 120 15.36 -7.24 1.19
N ASN A 121 16.15 -7.15 2.27
CA ASN A 121 15.73 -7.69 3.58
C ASN A 121 14.73 -6.80 4.33
N GLY A 122 14.27 -5.70 3.72
CA GLY A 122 13.38 -4.73 4.34
C GLY A 122 14.11 -3.80 5.31
N GLY A 123 13.39 -3.32 6.32
CA GLY A 123 13.92 -2.30 7.23
C GLY A 123 12.85 -1.78 8.19
N VAL A 124 13.10 -0.59 8.75
CA VAL A 124 12.16 0.09 9.64
C VAL A 124 12.09 1.57 9.26
N ILE A 125 10.88 2.10 9.10
CA ILE A 125 10.63 3.53 9.03
C ILE A 125 10.27 3.99 10.44
N GLN A 126 11.09 4.88 11.00
CA GLN A 126 10.82 5.52 12.29
C GLN A 126 10.08 6.83 12.06
N LEU A 127 8.81 6.86 12.45
CA LEU A 127 7.91 8.00 12.27
C LEU A 127 7.39 8.44 13.64
N ASP A 128 8.16 9.27 14.36
CA ASP A 128 7.83 9.85 15.67
C ASP A 128 7.16 8.88 16.67
N GLY A 129 7.78 7.73 16.90
CA GLY A 129 7.28 6.71 17.83
C GLY A 129 6.31 5.68 17.21
N ALA A 130 6.06 5.77 15.91
CA ALA A 130 5.58 4.65 15.10
C ALA A 130 6.80 3.96 14.44
N ASP A 131 7.10 2.73 14.89
CA ASP A 131 8.15 1.89 14.32
C ASP A 131 7.52 0.95 13.28
N LEU A 132 7.55 1.38 12.03
CA LEU A 132 6.89 0.70 10.92
C LEU A 132 7.86 -0.28 10.27
N LYS A 133 7.54 -1.57 10.32
CA LYS A 133 8.38 -2.62 9.73
C LYS A 133 8.12 -2.71 8.24
N ILE A 134 9.17 -2.64 7.44
CA ILE A 134 9.11 -2.87 6.00
C ILE A 134 9.29 -4.37 5.76
N ILE A 135 8.26 -5.03 5.25
CA ILE A 135 8.19 -6.48 5.07
C ILE A 135 8.47 -6.83 3.61
N PRO A 136 9.50 -7.64 3.31
CA PRO A 136 9.76 -8.12 1.95
C PRO A 136 8.58 -8.89 1.36
N ALA A 137 8.17 -8.49 0.15
CA ALA A 137 7.09 -9.09 -0.62
C ALA A 137 7.49 -9.27 -2.10
N HIS A 138 8.78 -9.54 -2.34
CA HIS A 138 9.35 -9.75 -3.67
C HIS A 138 8.57 -10.78 -4.48
N TYR A 139 8.40 -10.48 -5.76
CA TYR A 139 7.61 -11.25 -6.70
C TYR A 139 6.14 -11.41 -6.29
N LEU A 140 5.55 -10.40 -5.65
CA LEU A 140 4.11 -10.33 -5.33
C LEU A 140 3.49 -8.96 -5.69
N HIS A 141 3.43 -8.56 -6.95
CA HIS A 141 3.94 -9.25 -8.14
C HIS A 141 5.28 -8.72 -8.63
N SER A 142 5.63 -7.48 -8.29
CA SER A 142 6.89 -6.86 -8.71
C SER A 142 8.11 -7.58 -8.12
N SER A 143 9.20 -7.67 -8.88
CA SER A 143 10.45 -8.33 -8.46
C SER A 143 11.05 -7.70 -7.19
N ALA A 144 10.87 -6.40 -7.00
CA ALA A 144 11.12 -5.76 -5.72
C ALA A 144 9.86 -5.04 -5.24
N ASN A 145 9.28 -5.60 -4.18
CA ASN A 145 8.04 -5.14 -3.59
C ASN A 145 8.13 -5.25 -2.07
N PHE A 146 7.58 -4.27 -1.36
CA PHE A 146 7.54 -4.22 0.09
C PHE A 146 6.16 -3.84 0.63
N HIS A 147 5.85 -4.37 1.79
CA HIS A 147 4.65 -4.06 2.56
C HIS A 147 5.04 -3.32 3.84
N ILE A 148 4.10 -2.58 4.44
CA ILE A 148 4.31 -1.93 5.74
C ILE A 148 3.48 -2.64 6.80
N TYR A 149 4.15 -3.09 7.86
CA TYR A 149 3.50 -3.63 9.04
C TYR A 149 3.73 -2.71 10.24
N ASP A 150 2.64 -2.31 10.89
CA ASP A 150 2.65 -1.60 12.16
C ASP A 150 2.31 -2.57 13.31
N PRO A 151 3.30 -2.91 14.17
CA PRO A 151 3.08 -3.84 15.27
C PRO A 151 2.14 -3.31 16.36
N LYS A 152 2.02 -1.99 16.52
CA LYS A 152 1.20 -1.37 17.57
C LYS A 152 -0.24 -1.22 17.12
N ALA A 153 -0.47 -0.80 15.87
CA ALA A 153 -1.79 -0.74 15.28
C ALA A 153 -2.29 -2.12 14.80
N LYS A 154 -1.39 -3.10 14.66
CA LYS A 154 -1.62 -4.44 14.08
C LYS A 154 -2.21 -4.38 12.67
N ILE A 155 -1.69 -3.44 11.87
CA ILE A 155 -2.10 -3.21 10.49
C ILE A 155 -0.98 -3.65 9.56
N LEU A 156 -1.32 -4.48 8.56
CA LEU A 156 -0.45 -4.80 7.43
C LEU A 156 -1.01 -4.11 6.17
N MET A 157 -0.33 -3.08 5.69
CA MET A 157 -0.55 -2.57 4.33
C MET A 157 0.10 -3.55 3.36
N SER A 158 -0.72 -4.26 2.58
CA SER A 158 -0.33 -5.46 1.83
C SER A 158 -0.15 -5.25 0.33
N GLY A 159 -0.03 -4.00 -0.13
CA GLY A 159 0.14 -3.67 -1.54
C GLY A 159 -0.91 -4.39 -2.40
N ASP A 160 -0.47 -5.01 -3.50
CA ASP A 160 -1.37 -5.76 -4.38
C ASP A 160 -1.83 -7.11 -3.82
N VAL A 161 -1.22 -7.59 -2.74
CA VAL A 161 -1.67 -8.83 -2.08
C VAL A 161 -2.96 -8.54 -1.33
N GLY A 162 -4.03 -9.22 -1.71
CA GLY A 162 -5.40 -8.93 -1.26
C GLY A 162 -6.19 -8.05 -2.22
N ALA A 163 -5.60 -7.66 -3.36
CA ALA A 163 -6.30 -6.88 -4.39
C ALA A 163 -7.55 -7.59 -4.91
N ALA A 164 -8.62 -6.82 -5.04
CA ALA A 164 -9.86 -7.24 -5.68
C ALA A 164 -10.32 -6.19 -6.68
N LEU A 165 -10.81 -6.64 -7.83
CA LEU A 165 -11.45 -5.77 -8.80
C LEU A 165 -12.90 -5.56 -8.36
N GLU A 166 -13.22 -4.34 -7.93
CA GLU A 166 -14.52 -3.96 -7.39
C GLU A 166 -15.21 -2.94 -8.28
N GLU A 167 -16.54 -2.91 -8.22
CA GLU A 167 -17.34 -1.85 -8.83
C GLU A 167 -17.19 -0.54 -8.04
N ASP A 168 -17.44 0.58 -8.71
CA ASP A 168 -17.39 1.90 -8.10
C ASP A 168 -18.32 1.96 -6.86
N GLY A 169 -17.78 2.50 -5.76
CA GLY A 169 -18.54 2.66 -4.51
C GLY A 169 -18.70 1.41 -3.66
N ALA A 170 -18.00 0.31 -3.98
CA ALA A 170 -17.95 -0.89 -3.14
C ALA A 170 -17.61 -0.56 -1.66
N PRO A 171 -18.11 -1.33 -0.68
CA PRO A 171 -17.73 -1.22 0.71
C PRO A 171 -16.21 -1.16 0.93
N ILE A 172 -15.80 -0.51 2.02
CA ILE A 172 -14.38 -0.40 2.38
C ILE A 172 -13.87 -1.71 2.98
N PHE A 173 -14.69 -2.36 3.80
CA PHE A 173 -14.33 -3.62 4.47
C PHE A 173 -14.98 -4.81 3.76
N VAL A 174 -14.30 -5.96 3.84
CA VAL A 174 -14.91 -7.25 3.50
C VAL A 174 -16.05 -7.53 4.48
N ASP A 175 -17.20 -7.88 3.92
CA ASP A 175 -18.45 -8.21 4.61
C ASP A 175 -18.83 -9.69 4.42
N ASP A 176 -18.62 -10.21 3.21
CA ASP A 176 -18.69 -11.64 2.88
C ASP A 176 -17.40 -12.07 2.16
N PHE A 177 -16.53 -12.75 2.90
CA PHE A 177 -15.26 -13.25 2.39
C PHE A 177 -15.44 -14.24 1.22
N ASN A 178 -16.45 -15.12 1.26
CA ASN A 178 -16.61 -16.13 0.21
C ASN A 178 -17.01 -15.48 -1.11
N ALA A 179 -17.88 -14.48 -1.07
CA ALA A 179 -18.22 -13.69 -2.25
C ALA A 179 -17.03 -12.83 -2.72
N HIS A 180 -16.21 -12.32 -1.79
CA HIS A 180 -15.04 -11.51 -2.11
C HIS A 180 -13.92 -12.31 -2.79
N VAL A 181 -13.75 -13.59 -2.46
CA VAL A 181 -12.76 -14.49 -3.08
C VAL A 181 -12.88 -14.51 -4.61
N GLU A 182 -14.10 -14.51 -5.15
CA GLU A 182 -14.30 -14.54 -6.61
C GLU A 182 -13.78 -13.27 -7.31
N LYS A 183 -13.71 -12.15 -6.59
CA LYS A 183 -13.18 -10.86 -7.09
C LYS A 183 -11.66 -10.77 -7.02
N MET A 184 -11.04 -11.51 -6.10
CA MET A 184 -9.59 -11.56 -5.93
C MET A 184 -8.92 -12.60 -6.83
N ARG A 185 -9.64 -13.70 -7.13
CA ARG A 185 -9.09 -14.92 -7.74
C ARG A 185 -8.33 -14.64 -9.02
N PHE A 186 -8.97 -14.00 -10.00
CA PHE A 186 -8.35 -13.75 -11.31
C PHE A 186 -7.07 -12.91 -11.19
N PHE A 187 -7.12 -11.83 -10.40
CA PHE A 187 -5.96 -10.95 -10.19
C PHE A 187 -4.77 -11.75 -9.64
N HIS A 188 -4.97 -12.49 -8.54
CA HIS A 188 -3.88 -13.22 -7.91
C HIS A 188 -3.35 -14.36 -8.80
N GLN A 189 -4.21 -15.07 -9.55
CA GLN A 189 -3.75 -16.12 -10.46
C GLN A 189 -2.93 -15.57 -11.63
N ARG A 190 -3.32 -14.39 -12.15
CA ARG A 190 -2.71 -13.81 -13.34
C ARG A 190 -1.46 -12.98 -13.06
N TRP A 191 -1.40 -12.27 -11.94
CA TRP A 191 -0.27 -11.39 -11.58
C TRP A 191 0.78 -12.08 -10.71
N MET A 192 0.40 -12.98 -9.80
CA MET A 192 1.38 -13.59 -8.90
C MET A 192 2.21 -14.63 -9.68
N PRO A 193 3.54 -14.46 -9.80
CA PRO A 193 4.37 -15.19 -10.74
C PRO A 193 4.70 -16.61 -10.30
N SER A 194 4.60 -16.94 -9.00
CA SER A 194 4.86 -18.31 -8.53
C SER A 194 4.29 -18.61 -7.15
N ASN A 195 3.97 -19.88 -6.92
CA ASN A 195 3.64 -20.40 -5.59
C ASN A 195 4.82 -20.32 -4.60
N GLN A 196 6.07 -20.24 -5.07
CA GLN A 196 7.24 -20.21 -4.18
C GLN A 196 7.39 -18.85 -3.51
N ALA A 197 7.34 -17.76 -4.28
CA ALA A 197 7.37 -16.39 -3.75
C ALA A 197 6.21 -16.15 -2.79
N LYS A 198 5.01 -16.57 -3.20
CA LYS A 198 3.80 -16.54 -2.38
C LYS A 198 4.00 -17.24 -1.03
N ARG A 199 4.53 -18.47 -1.03
CA ARG A 199 4.73 -19.24 0.21
C ARG A 199 5.74 -18.59 1.15
N ASP A 200 6.86 -18.08 0.63
CA ASP A 200 7.84 -17.37 1.46
C ASP A 200 7.22 -16.16 2.18
N TRP A 201 6.39 -15.39 1.47
CA TRP A 201 5.66 -14.28 2.06
C TRP A 201 4.65 -14.73 3.12
N ILE A 202 3.85 -15.76 2.84
CA ILE A 202 2.86 -16.30 3.80
C ILE A 202 3.56 -16.78 5.09
N ASP A 203 4.66 -17.53 4.98
CA ASP A 203 5.44 -18.04 6.12
C ASP A 203 6.00 -16.92 7.02
N ARG A 204 6.25 -15.75 6.43
CA ARG A 204 6.69 -14.54 7.15
C ARG A 204 5.50 -13.84 7.80
N VAL A 205 4.42 -13.64 7.04
CA VAL A 205 3.23 -12.89 7.47
C VAL A 205 2.44 -13.61 8.56
N ARG A 206 2.36 -14.95 8.53
CA ARG A 206 1.72 -15.74 9.59
C ARG A 206 2.37 -15.62 10.98
N LYS A 207 3.58 -15.06 11.06
CA LYS A 207 4.28 -14.79 12.33
C LYS A 207 3.95 -13.42 12.92
N LEU A 208 3.20 -12.60 12.18
CA LEU A 208 2.79 -11.26 12.59
C LEU A 208 1.42 -11.33 13.26
N ASP A 209 1.17 -10.43 14.21
CA ASP A 209 -0.12 -10.23 14.86
C ASP A 209 -0.89 -9.15 14.08
N ILE A 210 -1.87 -9.56 13.27
CA ILE A 210 -2.54 -8.70 12.29
C ILE A 210 -4.05 -8.71 12.56
N ASP A 211 -4.57 -7.55 12.96
CA ASP A 211 -6.02 -7.33 13.10
C ASP A 211 -6.63 -6.79 11.81
N ILE A 212 -5.85 -6.06 11.00
CA ILE A 212 -6.28 -5.45 9.73
C ILE A 212 -5.23 -5.73 8.64
N MET A 213 -5.67 -6.28 7.51
CA MET A 213 -4.88 -6.35 6.28
C MET A 213 -5.48 -5.41 5.24
N ALA A 214 -4.68 -4.45 4.77
CA ALA A 214 -5.11 -3.29 4.02
C ALA A 214 -4.43 -3.26 2.62
N PRO A 215 -5.07 -3.83 1.59
CA PRO A 215 -4.50 -3.89 0.24
C PRO A 215 -4.58 -2.54 -0.48
N GLN A 216 -3.73 -2.33 -1.48
CA GLN A 216 -3.75 -1.16 -2.36
C GLN A 216 -5.04 -1.16 -3.18
N HIS A 217 -5.53 -2.29 -3.68
CA HIS A 217 -6.80 -2.35 -4.41
C HIS A 217 -7.88 -3.10 -3.63
N GLY A 218 -9.15 -2.76 -3.84
CA GLY A 218 -10.27 -3.53 -3.31
C GLY A 218 -10.58 -3.22 -1.84
N ARG A 219 -10.95 -4.25 -1.06
CA ARG A 219 -11.51 -4.11 0.30
C ARG A 219 -10.49 -4.51 1.37
N ILE A 220 -10.66 -3.95 2.56
CA ILE A 220 -9.85 -4.21 3.75
C ILE A 220 -10.37 -5.43 4.51
N PHE A 221 -9.47 -6.33 4.89
CA PHE A 221 -9.75 -7.52 5.71
C PHE A 221 -9.58 -7.17 7.19
N ARG A 222 -10.44 -7.72 8.05
CA ARG A 222 -10.39 -7.49 9.50
C ARG A 222 -10.71 -8.75 10.29
N GLY A 223 -10.08 -8.89 11.45
CA GLY A 223 -10.29 -10.05 12.33
C GLY A 223 -10.04 -11.36 11.60
N ASP A 224 -10.97 -12.32 11.74
CA ASP A 224 -10.82 -13.68 11.21
C ASP A 224 -10.61 -13.73 9.69
N ASP A 225 -11.11 -12.74 8.94
CA ASP A 225 -10.95 -12.69 7.48
C ASP A 225 -9.48 -12.51 7.04
N VAL A 226 -8.61 -12.01 7.92
CA VAL A 226 -7.15 -11.98 7.66
C VAL A 226 -6.60 -13.41 7.54
N ASN A 227 -6.93 -14.29 8.48
CA ASN A 227 -6.47 -15.69 8.44
C ASN A 227 -7.13 -16.46 7.29
N ARG A 228 -8.43 -16.22 7.05
CA ARG A 228 -9.13 -16.82 5.91
C ARG A 228 -8.51 -16.42 4.58
N PHE A 229 -8.07 -15.16 4.44
CA PHE A 229 -7.31 -14.71 3.26
C PHE A 229 -6.01 -15.49 3.12
N LEU A 230 -5.20 -15.59 4.18
CA LEU A 230 -3.92 -16.30 4.12
C LEU A 230 -4.09 -17.78 3.74
N ASP A 231 -5.08 -18.46 4.32
CA ASP A 231 -5.40 -19.85 4.01
C ASP A 231 -5.85 -20.02 2.54
N TRP A 232 -6.72 -19.12 2.07
CA TRP A 232 -7.16 -19.10 0.67
C TRP A 232 -5.98 -18.85 -0.27
N PHE A 233 -5.18 -17.81 -0.01
CA PHE A 233 -4.07 -17.42 -0.87
C PHE A 233 -3.02 -18.53 -0.93
N GLU A 234 -2.71 -19.18 0.19
CA GLU A 234 -1.85 -20.35 0.25
C GLU A 234 -2.32 -21.48 -0.67
N SER A 235 -3.62 -21.78 -0.66
CA SER A 235 -4.23 -22.83 -1.49
C SER A 235 -4.28 -22.49 -2.99
N LEU A 236 -4.38 -21.21 -3.33
CA LEU A 236 -4.56 -20.74 -4.71
C LEU A 236 -3.33 -21.04 -5.58
N GLN A 237 -3.51 -21.78 -6.67
CA GLN A 237 -2.43 -21.97 -7.65
C GLN A 237 -2.24 -20.70 -8.49
N VAL A 238 -1.01 -20.19 -8.51
CA VAL A 238 -0.60 -18.98 -9.25
C VAL A 238 0.66 -19.25 -10.09
N GLY A 239 1.03 -18.32 -10.96
CA GLY A 239 2.20 -18.50 -11.84
C GLY A 239 2.01 -19.55 -12.92
N ILE A 240 0.77 -20.00 -13.11
CA ILE A 240 0.35 -20.82 -14.23
C ILE A 240 -0.09 -19.86 -15.33
N ALA A 241 0.44 -20.05 -16.54
CA ALA A 241 -0.11 -19.33 -17.69
C ALA A 241 -1.59 -19.71 -17.81
N VAL A 242 -2.48 -18.73 -17.60
CA VAL A 242 -3.91 -18.86 -17.86
C VAL A 242 -4.15 -18.70 -19.35
#